data_AF-A0A3M1EXU2-F1
#
_entry.id   AF-A0A3M1EXU2-F1
#
_cell.length_a   1.000
_cell.length_b   1.000
_cell.length_c   1.000
_cell.angle_alpha   90.00
_cell.angle_beta   90.00
_cell.angle_gamma   90.00
#
_symmetry.space_group_name_H-M   'P 1'
#
loop_
_entity.id
_entity.type
_entity.pdbx_description
1 polymer ?
#
loop_
_entity_poly.entity_id
_entity_poly.type
_entity_poly.pdbx_seq_one_letter_code
_entity_poly.pdbx_strand_id
1 'polypeptide(L)'
;DITVDELLASGFDAVFLGTGSLVSVPLKVPGNDLKGIYQATPFLSRANLPPEDLPPEWQEPLEVGRRVAVIGGGDSAMDCLRTALRLGAEEVTCVYRRTEEQMPGNIVERKYAREEGVKFIWLAAPIEFIGDENGHVRAMRCQRMRLGEPDSSGRRRPVPIEGDEFTMEVDTVILALGYWPDPLLGETTAKLKTHNWGLIVADEETGRTSRTQIFAAGDNVHGADLVVTAMIGARKAARSIDEYLRRVKPRRARARKPARRESAMSLAVPTQQ
;
A
#
# COMPACT_ATOMS: atom_id res chain seq x y z
N ASP A 1 8.47 2.41 -18.89
CA ASP A 1 8.25 1.13 -18.17
C ASP A 1 8.65 -0.06 -19.01
N ILE A 2 8.74 -1.25 -18.38
CA ILE A 2 9.04 -2.53 -19.03
C ILE A 2 7.91 -3.52 -18.74
N THR A 3 7.45 -4.22 -19.77
CA THR A 3 6.38 -5.22 -19.66
C THR A 3 6.93 -6.63 -19.41
N VAL A 4 6.10 -7.53 -18.87
CA VAL A 4 6.47 -8.94 -18.68
C VAL A 4 6.79 -9.63 -20.01
N ASP A 5 6.04 -9.30 -21.07
CA ASP A 5 6.27 -9.85 -22.40
C ASP A 5 7.59 -9.35 -23.02
N GLU A 6 7.99 -8.11 -22.77
CA GLU A 6 9.30 -7.59 -23.16
C GLU A 6 10.45 -8.28 -22.42
N LEU A 7 10.30 -8.60 -21.13
CA LEU A 7 11.28 -9.42 -20.41
C LEU A 7 11.44 -10.80 -21.07
N LEU A 8 10.33 -11.49 -21.34
CA LEU A 8 10.37 -12.80 -22.00
C LEU A 8 10.96 -12.73 -23.41
N ALA A 9 10.67 -11.67 -24.17
CA ALA A 9 11.24 -11.41 -25.49
C ALA A 9 12.74 -11.05 -25.44
N SER A 10 13.19 -10.42 -24.36
CA SER A 10 14.59 -10.05 -24.10
C SER A 10 15.48 -11.24 -23.71
N GLY A 11 14.90 -12.44 -23.59
CA GLY A 11 15.64 -13.69 -23.40
C GLY A 11 15.56 -14.26 -22.00
N PHE A 12 14.76 -13.68 -21.09
CA PHE A 12 14.48 -14.31 -19.81
C PHE A 12 13.60 -15.55 -20.02
N ASP A 13 13.98 -16.68 -19.43
CA ASP A 13 13.25 -17.94 -19.58
C ASP A 13 12.05 -18.04 -18.61
N ALA A 14 12.15 -17.38 -17.45
CA ALA A 14 11.09 -17.27 -16.45
C ALA A 14 11.06 -15.87 -15.81
N VAL A 15 9.89 -15.47 -15.31
CA VAL A 15 9.66 -14.20 -14.59
C VAL A 15 8.95 -14.50 -13.27
N PHE A 16 9.42 -13.89 -12.18
CA PHE A 16 8.75 -13.91 -10.88
C PHE A 16 8.11 -12.54 -10.60
N LEU A 17 6.83 -12.54 -10.26
CA LEU A 17 6.04 -11.36 -9.92
C LEU A 17 5.85 -11.31 -8.41
N GLY A 18 6.65 -10.48 -7.74
CA GLY A 18 6.54 -10.18 -6.30
C GLY A 18 6.32 -8.68 -6.07
N THR A 19 5.39 -8.09 -6.82
CA THR A 19 5.17 -6.63 -6.87
C THR A 19 4.40 -6.07 -5.67
N GLY A 20 3.85 -6.94 -4.82
CA GLY A 20 3.04 -6.55 -3.67
C GLY A 20 1.71 -5.88 -4.02
N SER A 21 1.06 -5.32 -3.00
CA SER A 21 -0.18 -4.51 -3.13
C SER A 21 0.14 -3.04 -2.85
N LEU A 22 0.21 -2.23 -3.89
CA LEU A 22 0.70 -0.84 -3.82
C LEU A 22 -0.41 0.21 -3.92
N VAL A 23 -1.58 -0.15 -4.45
CA VAL A 23 -2.68 0.78 -4.73
C VAL A 23 -3.53 0.95 -3.48
N SER A 24 -3.53 2.15 -2.89
CA SER A 24 -4.33 2.43 -1.69
C SER A 24 -5.83 2.34 -1.98
N VAL A 25 -6.61 1.81 -1.04
CA VAL A 25 -8.07 1.79 -1.13
C VAL A 25 -8.59 3.23 -1.10
N PRO A 26 -9.32 3.69 -2.13
CA PRO A 26 -9.80 5.07 -2.16
C PRO A 26 -10.92 5.30 -1.16
N LEU A 27 -10.93 6.49 -0.56
CA LEU A 27 -12.07 7.01 0.22
C LEU A 27 -12.77 8.08 -0.63
N LYS A 28 -14.01 7.80 -1.04
CA LYS A 28 -14.80 8.73 -1.87
C LYS A 28 -15.72 9.56 -0.99
N VAL A 29 -15.17 10.62 -0.41
CA VAL A 29 -15.93 11.60 0.38
C VAL A 29 -15.54 13.02 -0.07
N PRO A 30 -16.42 14.02 0.11
CA PRO A 30 -16.07 15.42 -0.18
C PRO A 30 -14.86 15.87 0.64
N GLY A 31 -14.00 16.71 0.04
CA GLY A 31 -12.81 17.28 0.67
C GLY A 31 -11.61 16.33 0.79
N ASN A 32 -11.64 15.15 0.17
CA ASN A 32 -10.54 14.17 0.23
C ASN A 32 -9.24 14.64 -0.45
N ASP A 33 -9.29 15.74 -1.19
CA ASP A 33 -8.19 16.40 -1.90
C ASP A 33 -7.60 17.61 -1.15
N LEU A 34 -8.09 17.90 0.07
CA LEU A 34 -7.54 18.96 0.93
C LEU A 34 -6.10 18.66 1.34
N LYS A 35 -5.32 19.72 1.57
CA LYS A 35 -3.97 19.62 2.13
C LYS A 35 -4.03 19.09 3.57
N GLY A 36 -2.98 18.37 3.97
CA GLY A 36 -2.93 17.68 5.26
C GLY A 36 -3.65 16.32 5.27
N ILE A 37 -4.15 15.85 4.12
CA ILE A 37 -4.68 14.49 3.97
C ILE A 37 -3.64 13.62 3.24
N TYR A 38 -3.21 12.54 3.88
CA TYR A 38 -2.18 11.65 3.38
C TYR A 38 -2.70 10.22 3.22
N GLN A 39 -2.17 9.49 2.23
CA GLN A 39 -2.24 8.02 2.23
C GLN A 39 -1.17 7.47 3.18
N ALA A 40 -1.42 6.32 3.79
CA ALA A 40 -0.52 5.73 4.79
C ALA A 40 0.89 5.43 4.24
N THR A 41 1.04 4.84 3.05
CA THR A 41 2.37 4.55 2.48
C THR A 41 3.21 5.83 2.24
N PRO A 42 2.72 6.87 1.53
CA PRO A 42 3.45 8.13 1.42
C PRO A 42 3.80 8.76 2.76
N PHE A 43 2.87 8.76 3.72
CA PHE A 43 3.12 9.30 5.08
C PHE A 43 4.27 8.57 5.78
N LEU A 44 4.21 7.24 5.84
CA LEU A 44 5.22 6.43 6.50
C LEU A 44 6.57 6.47 5.75
N SER A 45 6.55 6.50 4.42
CA SER A 45 7.78 6.58 3.62
C SER A 45 8.50 7.90 3.90
N ARG A 46 7.77 9.03 3.85
CA ARG A 46 8.32 10.36 4.15
C ARG A 46 8.82 10.51 5.59
N ALA A 47 8.23 9.79 6.53
CA ALA A 47 8.66 9.80 7.92
C ALA A 47 9.93 8.95 8.19
N ASN A 48 10.20 7.93 7.37
CA ASN A 48 11.25 6.95 7.62
C ASN A 48 12.46 7.05 6.68
N LEU A 49 12.29 7.60 5.48
CA LEU A 49 13.33 7.65 4.45
C LEU A 49 13.83 9.08 4.25
N PRO A 50 15.11 9.27 3.92
CA PRO A 50 15.60 10.57 3.52
C PRO A 50 15.00 10.98 2.16
N PRO A 51 14.81 12.28 1.87
CA PRO A 51 14.12 12.73 0.66
C PRO A 51 14.72 12.21 -0.65
N GLU A 52 16.03 12.00 -0.72
CA GLU A 52 16.74 11.47 -1.88
C GLU A 52 16.34 10.02 -2.25
N ASP A 53 15.83 9.25 -1.29
CA ASP A 53 15.38 7.87 -1.48
C ASP A 53 13.88 7.78 -1.82
N LEU A 54 13.17 8.93 -1.82
CA LEU A 54 11.74 9.01 -2.12
C LEU A 54 11.48 9.32 -3.60
N PRO A 55 10.33 8.86 -4.14
CA PRO A 55 9.83 9.33 -5.43
C PRO A 55 9.77 10.87 -5.46
N PRO A 56 10.08 11.53 -6.60
CA PRO A 56 10.09 12.99 -6.72
C PRO A 56 8.84 13.68 -6.16
N GLU A 57 7.67 13.08 -6.37
CA GLU A 57 6.38 13.57 -5.88
C GLU A 57 6.20 13.53 -4.35
N TRP A 58 7.07 12.82 -3.62
CA TRP A 58 7.01 12.69 -2.15
C TRP A 58 8.17 13.39 -1.44
N GLN A 59 9.06 14.07 -2.17
CA GLN A 59 10.25 14.71 -1.58
C GLN A 59 9.95 16.01 -0.82
N GLU A 60 8.73 16.55 -0.97
CA GLU A 60 8.28 17.67 -0.15
C GLU A 60 8.29 17.32 1.36
N PRO A 61 8.68 18.25 2.24
CA PRO A 61 8.69 18.02 3.69
C PRO A 61 7.32 17.56 4.20
N LEU A 62 7.29 16.55 5.06
CA LEU A 62 6.06 16.05 5.67
C LEU A 62 5.57 17.04 6.74
N GLU A 63 4.39 17.61 6.54
CA GLU A 63 3.74 18.48 7.51
C GLU A 63 2.76 17.68 8.37
N VAL A 64 2.92 17.75 9.69
CA VAL A 64 2.03 17.09 10.65
C VAL A 64 1.49 18.13 11.61
N GLY A 65 0.16 18.28 11.64
CA GLY A 65 -0.52 19.20 12.54
C GLY A 65 -0.63 18.66 13.97
N ARG A 66 -1.26 19.45 14.85
CA ARG A 66 -1.36 19.12 16.28
C ARG A 66 -2.37 18.01 16.54
N ARG A 67 -3.47 17.98 15.76
CA ARG A 67 -4.55 17.00 15.84
C ARG A 67 -4.54 16.10 14.61
N VAL A 68 -4.20 14.83 14.80
CA VAL A 68 -4.10 13.84 13.71
C VAL A 68 -5.20 12.79 13.85
N ALA A 69 -5.91 12.52 12.77
CA ALA A 69 -6.83 11.39 12.67
C ALA A 69 -6.31 10.33 11.69
N VAL A 70 -6.19 9.08 12.14
CA VAL A 70 -5.86 7.95 11.27
C VAL A 70 -7.11 7.12 11.03
N ILE A 71 -7.48 6.96 9.77
CA ILE A 71 -8.68 6.22 9.36
C ILE A 71 -8.28 4.80 8.98
N GLY A 72 -8.55 3.83 9.85
CA GLY A 72 -8.11 2.46 9.65
C GLY A 72 -8.01 1.65 10.93
N GLY A 73 -7.59 0.40 10.81
CA GLY A 73 -7.36 -0.46 11.97
C GLY A 73 -6.48 -1.68 11.69
N GLY A 74 -5.77 -1.70 10.57
CA GLY A 74 -4.71 -2.69 10.33
C GLY A 74 -3.38 -2.24 10.93
N ASP A 75 -2.33 -3.02 10.71
CA ASP A 75 -0.99 -2.72 11.21
C ASP A 75 -0.48 -1.37 10.69
N SER A 76 -0.67 -1.06 9.40
CA SER A 76 -0.31 0.25 8.85
C SER A 76 -1.00 1.43 9.56
N ALA A 77 -2.21 1.23 10.09
CA ALA A 77 -2.88 2.28 10.87
C ALA A 77 -2.17 2.48 12.22
N MET A 78 -1.76 1.38 12.88
CA MET A 78 -1.00 1.45 14.14
C MET A 78 0.36 2.13 13.95
N ASP A 79 1.05 1.81 12.85
CA ASP A 79 2.31 2.46 12.48
C ASP A 79 2.12 3.96 12.25
N CYS A 80 1.07 4.36 11.53
CA CYS A 80 0.76 5.78 11.29
C CYS A 80 0.47 6.53 12.59
N LEU A 81 -0.33 5.94 13.49
CA LEU A 81 -0.69 6.56 14.77
C LEU A 81 0.55 6.85 15.61
N ARG A 82 1.42 5.85 15.77
CA ARG A 82 2.63 5.95 16.61
C ARG A 82 3.69 6.83 15.96
N THR A 83 3.77 6.83 14.63
CA THR A 83 4.64 7.73 13.87
C THR A 83 4.20 9.19 14.03
N ALA A 84 2.90 9.47 13.94
CA ALA A 84 2.36 10.81 14.15
C ALA A 84 2.72 11.38 15.53
N LEU A 85 2.63 10.56 16.60
CA LEU A 85 3.07 10.95 17.94
C LEU A 85 4.56 11.31 17.97
N ARG A 86 5.42 10.53 17.31
CA ARG A 86 6.87 10.77 17.24
C ARG A 86 7.22 12.02 16.42
N LEU A 87 6.36 12.40 15.49
CA LEU A 87 6.46 13.64 14.70
C LEU A 87 5.90 14.87 15.45
N GLY A 88 5.49 14.72 16.72
CA GLY A 88 5.12 15.84 17.58
C GLY A 88 3.63 16.18 17.60
N ALA A 89 2.76 15.31 17.06
CA ALA A 89 1.32 15.48 17.21
C ALA A 89 0.92 15.43 18.69
N GLU A 90 0.08 16.38 19.12
CA GLU A 90 -0.39 16.48 20.51
C GLU A 90 -1.60 15.58 20.78
N GLU A 91 -2.47 15.45 19.77
CA GLU A 91 -3.64 14.59 19.83
C GLU A 91 -3.68 13.67 18.62
N VAL A 92 -3.63 12.36 18.85
CA VAL A 92 -3.72 11.36 17.80
C VAL A 92 -4.92 10.45 18.05
N THR A 93 -5.80 10.37 17.06
CA THR A 93 -7.04 9.60 17.13
C THR A 93 -7.12 8.55 16.03
N CYS A 94 -7.35 7.29 16.41
CA CYS A 94 -7.73 6.22 15.49
C CYS A 94 -9.24 6.26 15.28
N VAL A 95 -9.70 6.41 14.04
CA VAL A 95 -11.11 6.34 13.67
C VAL A 95 -11.36 5.06 12.89
N TYR A 96 -12.18 4.18 13.46
CA TYR A 96 -12.38 2.85 12.92
C TYR A 96 -13.86 2.49 12.84
N ARG A 97 -14.29 2.05 11.65
CA ARG A 97 -15.71 1.79 11.33
C ARG A 97 -16.32 0.57 12.02
N ARG A 98 -15.55 -0.22 12.77
CA ARG A 98 -16.01 -1.39 13.52
C ARG A 98 -15.58 -1.28 14.99
N THR A 99 -15.85 -2.31 15.78
CA THR A 99 -15.38 -2.39 17.17
C THR A 99 -13.95 -2.90 17.23
N GLU A 100 -13.35 -2.81 18.42
CA GLU A 100 -12.01 -3.33 18.71
C GLU A 100 -11.86 -4.82 18.37
N GLU A 101 -12.90 -5.63 18.61
CA GLU A 101 -12.87 -7.07 18.36
C GLU A 101 -12.70 -7.41 16.86
N GLN A 102 -13.24 -6.58 15.96
CA GLN A 102 -13.08 -6.77 14.52
C GLN A 102 -11.87 -6.02 13.94
N MET A 103 -11.02 -5.42 14.78
CA MET A 103 -9.81 -4.72 14.33
C MET A 103 -8.76 -5.75 13.87
N PRO A 104 -8.29 -5.69 12.61
CA PRO A 104 -7.36 -6.69 12.08
C PRO A 104 -5.92 -6.51 12.57
N GLY A 105 -5.53 -5.29 12.94
CA GLY A 105 -4.17 -5.00 13.40
C GLY A 105 -3.83 -5.73 14.70
N ASN A 106 -2.55 -5.99 14.88
CA ASN A 106 -2.02 -6.73 16.01
C ASN A 106 -2.47 -6.13 17.35
N ILE A 107 -2.99 -6.97 18.24
CA ILE A 107 -3.47 -6.57 19.57
C ILE A 107 -2.37 -5.93 20.43
N VAL A 108 -1.13 -6.38 20.26
CA VAL A 108 0.04 -5.85 20.97
C VAL A 108 0.34 -4.42 20.50
N GLU A 109 0.37 -4.19 19.19
CA GLU A 109 0.59 -2.85 18.62
C GLU A 109 -0.53 -1.88 19.00
N ARG A 110 -1.78 -2.35 19.00
CA ARG A 110 -2.91 -1.55 19.49
C ARG A 110 -2.76 -1.18 20.96
N LYS A 111 -2.30 -2.12 21.80
CA LYS A 111 -2.06 -1.85 23.22
C LYS A 111 -0.98 -0.79 23.38
N TYR A 112 0.14 -0.89 22.67
CA TYR A 112 1.21 0.11 22.71
C TYR A 112 0.74 1.48 22.22
N ALA A 113 -0.03 1.55 21.13
CA ALA A 113 -0.62 2.81 20.66
C ALA A 113 -1.47 3.47 21.77
N ARG A 114 -2.30 2.68 22.47
CA ARG A 114 -3.11 3.18 23.59
C ARG A 114 -2.26 3.65 24.77
N GLU A 115 -1.21 2.91 25.13
CA GLU A 115 -0.27 3.27 26.21
C GLU A 115 0.53 4.54 25.88
N GLU A 116 0.79 4.80 24.60
CA GLU A 116 1.42 6.04 24.10
C GLU A 116 0.42 7.22 24.01
N GLY A 117 -0.86 7.03 24.36
CA GLY A 117 -1.86 8.10 24.45
C GLY A 117 -2.81 8.23 23.26
N VAL A 118 -2.77 7.30 22.30
CA VAL A 118 -3.72 7.31 21.17
C VAL A 118 -5.16 7.12 21.65
N LYS A 119 -6.04 8.02 21.21
CA LYS A 119 -7.49 7.92 21.41
C LYS A 119 -8.09 7.02 20.33
N PHE A 120 -9.12 6.23 20.67
CA PHE A 120 -9.82 5.37 19.72
C PHE A 120 -11.29 5.74 19.64
N ILE A 121 -11.75 6.05 18.43
CA ILE A 121 -13.17 6.20 18.10
C ILE A 121 -13.59 4.98 17.29
N TRP A 122 -14.29 4.08 17.98
CA TRP A 122 -14.89 2.89 17.39
C TRP A 122 -16.20 3.23 16.69
N LEU A 123 -16.61 2.35 15.78
CA LEU A 123 -17.89 2.44 15.09
C LEU A 123 -18.12 3.84 14.46
N ALA A 124 -17.11 4.37 13.79
CA ALA A 124 -17.21 5.64 13.07
C ALA A 124 -16.47 5.58 11.73
N ALA A 125 -16.98 6.28 10.73
CA ALA A 125 -16.25 6.51 9.48
C ALA A 125 -16.42 7.95 9.00
N PRO A 126 -15.39 8.53 8.35
CA PRO A 126 -15.52 9.84 7.71
C PRO A 126 -16.57 9.82 6.61
N ILE A 127 -17.33 10.91 6.51
CA ILE A 127 -18.27 11.18 5.42
C ILE A 127 -17.99 12.50 4.71
N GLU A 128 -17.18 13.39 5.29
CA GLU A 128 -16.71 14.64 4.69
C GLU A 128 -15.47 15.16 5.42
N PHE A 129 -14.53 15.73 4.67
CA PHE A 129 -13.45 16.54 5.20
C PHE A 129 -13.72 18.01 4.92
N ILE A 130 -13.50 18.85 5.93
CA ILE A 130 -13.84 20.27 5.91
C ILE A 130 -12.53 21.07 5.89
N GLY A 131 -12.38 21.91 4.87
CA GLY A 131 -11.21 22.76 4.69
C GLY A 131 -11.31 24.09 5.43
N ASP A 132 -10.15 24.72 5.64
CA ASP A 132 -10.01 26.11 6.00
C ASP A 132 -9.91 27.02 4.75
N GLU A 133 -9.65 28.31 4.96
CA GLU A 133 -9.52 29.31 3.89
C GLU A 133 -8.30 29.09 2.98
N ASN A 134 -7.30 28.33 3.44
CA ASN A 134 -6.05 28.02 2.72
C ASN A 134 -6.09 26.64 2.04
N GLY A 135 -7.21 25.93 2.13
CA GLY A 135 -7.38 24.59 1.57
C GLY A 135 -6.73 23.47 2.39
N HIS A 136 -6.40 23.71 3.66
CA HIS A 136 -5.97 22.67 4.61
C HIS A 136 -7.18 22.07 5.33
N VAL A 137 -7.12 20.78 5.63
CA VAL A 137 -8.11 20.15 6.48
C VAL A 137 -8.09 20.79 7.88
N ARG A 138 -9.28 21.15 8.39
CA ARG A 138 -9.45 21.67 9.76
C ARG A 138 -10.43 20.85 10.61
N ALA A 139 -11.31 20.10 9.95
CA ALA A 139 -12.28 19.25 10.61
C ALA A 139 -12.71 18.09 9.72
N MET A 140 -13.27 17.06 10.35
CA MET A 140 -13.80 15.88 9.69
C MET A 140 -15.18 15.57 10.27
N ARG A 141 -16.17 15.41 9.40
CA ARG A 141 -17.49 14.91 9.76
C ARG A 141 -17.51 13.40 9.64
N CYS A 142 -18.00 12.75 10.68
CA CYS A 142 -18.08 11.31 10.79
C CYS A 142 -19.51 10.83 11.01
N GLN A 143 -19.81 9.68 10.43
CA GLN A 143 -21.05 8.94 10.62
C GLN A 143 -20.81 7.84 11.65
N ARG A 144 -21.68 7.73 12.66
CA ARG A 144 -21.68 6.58 13.57
C ARG A 144 -22.17 5.33 12.88
N MET A 145 -21.61 4.21 13.30
CA MET A 145 -21.85 2.89 12.73
C MET A 145 -22.42 1.96 13.79
N ARG A 146 -23.09 0.91 13.34
CA ARG A 146 -23.40 -0.28 14.13
C ARG A 146 -22.90 -1.52 13.39
N LEU A 147 -22.71 -2.62 14.11
CA LEU A 147 -22.37 -3.89 13.50
C LEU A 147 -23.64 -4.55 12.94
N GLY A 148 -23.63 -4.86 11.64
CA GLY A 148 -24.60 -5.73 11.00
C GLY A 148 -24.19 -7.20 11.08
N GLU A 149 -24.68 -7.98 10.13
CA GLU A 149 -24.35 -9.40 10.01
C GLU A 149 -22.88 -9.64 9.65
N PRO A 150 -22.31 -10.80 10.03
CA PRO A 150 -20.98 -11.21 9.57
C PRO A 150 -20.95 -11.39 8.05
N ASP A 151 -19.81 -11.02 7.45
CA ASP A 151 -19.49 -11.36 6.07
C ASP A 151 -18.93 -12.79 5.93
N SER A 152 -18.53 -13.20 4.72
CA SER A 152 -17.98 -14.53 4.44
C SER A 152 -16.67 -14.83 5.17
N SER A 153 -15.98 -13.81 5.71
CA SER A 153 -14.80 -13.99 6.57
C SER A 153 -15.16 -14.12 8.06
N GLY A 154 -16.46 -14.04 8.41
CA GLY A 154 -16.96 -13.99 9.78
C GLY A 154 -16.92 -12.58 10.39
N ARG A 155 -16.38 -11.59 9.67
CA ARG A 155 -16.23 -10.22 10.17
C ARG A 155 -17.54 -9.45 10.00
N ARG A 156 -18.01 -8.83 11.09
CA ARG A 156 -19.26 -8.05 11.05
C ARG A 156 -19.14 -6.82 10.15
N ARG A 157 -20.17 -6.60 9.32
CA ARG A 157 -20.23 -5.46 8.40
C ARG A 157 -20.58 -4.17 9.17
N PRO A 158 -19.91 -3.05 8.89
CA PRO A 158 -20.32 -1.76 9.44
C PRO A 158 -21.56 -1.26 8.69
N VAL A 159 -22.56 -0.77 9.42
CA VAL A 159 -23.80 -0.20 8.88
C VAL A 159 -23.99 1.19 9.48
N PRO A 160 -24.21 2.25 8.69
CA PRO A 160 -24.44 3.59 9.21
C PRO A 160 -25.71 3.65 10.06
N ILE A 161 -25.66 4.44 11.13
CA ILE A 161 -26.82 4.78 11.95
C ILE A 161 -27.38 6.09 11.40
N GLU A 162 -28.46 6.01 10.62
CA GLU A 162 -29.02 7.16 9.92
C GLU A 162 -29.26 8.37 10.85
N GLY A 163 -28.72 9.54 10.47
CA GLY A 163 -28.83 10.79 11.21
C GLY A 163 -27.87 10.94 12.41
N ASP A 164 -27.07 9.93 12.75
CA ASP A 164 -26.12 9.99 13.86
C ASP A 164 -24.71 10.36 13.37
N GLU A 165 -24.49 11.67 13.26
CA GLU A 165 -23.24 12.26 12.80
C GLU A 165 -22.59 13.11 13.89
N PHE A 166 -21.27 13.24 13.84
CA PHE A 166 -20.52 14.17 14.67
C PHE A 166 -19.37 14.77 13.88
N THR A 167 -18.88 15.93 14.30
CA THR A 167 -17.72 16.59 13.70
C THR A 167 -16.61 16.67 14.74
N MET A 168 -15.37 16.46 14.31
CA MET A 168 -14.18 16.65 15.14
C MET A 168 -13.14 17.49 14.41
N GLU A 169 -12.43 18.35 15.15
CA GLU A 169 -11.32 19.13 14.61
C GLU A 169 -10.11 18.24 14.35
N VAL A 170 -9.51 18.38 13.18
CA VAL A 170 -8.32 17.64 12.74
C VAL A 170 -7.50 18.53 11.82
N ASP A 171 -6.19 18.53 12.02
CA ASP A 171 -5.24 19.30 11.22
C ASP A 171 -4.52 18.40 10.20
N THR A 172 -4.56 17.09 10.42
CA THR A 172 -3.98 16.07 9.55
C THR A 172 -4.83 14.81 9.56
N VAL A 173 -5.05 14.23 8.38
CA VAL A 173 -5.76 12.95 8.23
C VAL A 173 -4.86 11.97 7.50
N ILE A 174 -4.77 10.74 7.99
CA ILE A 174 -4.01 9.67 7.36
C ILE A 174 -4.96 8.52 7.02
N LEU A 175 -5.04 8.18 5.74
CA LEU A 175 -5.91 7.13 5.21
C LEU A 175 -5.16 5.80 5.19
N ALA A 176 -5.53 4.89 6.10
CA ALA A 176 -4.95 3.56 6.28
C ALA A 176 -6.00 2.47 6.04
N LEU A 177 -6.61 2.49 4.85
CA LEU A 177 -7.80 1.70 4.50
C LEU A 177 -7.49 0.33 3.87
N GLY A 178 -6.21 0.04 3.63
CA GLY A 178 -5.73 -1.17 2.95
C GLY A 178 -5.23 -0.89 1.54
N TYR A 179 -4.74 -1.93 0.89
CA TYR A 179 -4.10 -1.86 -0.42
C TYR A 179 -4.59 -2.97 -1.35
N TRP A 180 -4.50 -2.72 -2.64
CA TRP A 180 -4.72 -3.67 -3.73
C TRP A 180 -3.49 -3.74 -4.64
N PRO A 181 -3.34 -4.82 -5.41
CA PRO A 181 -2.38 -4.87 -6.51
C PRO A 181 -2.72 -3.85 -7.59
N ASP A 182 -1.70 -3.44 -8.35
CA ASP A 182 -1.91 -2.63 -9.54
C ASP A 182 -2.55 -3.48 -10.66
N PRO A 183 -3.74 -3.13 -11.16
CA PRO A 183 -4.41 -3.89 -12.23
C PRO A 183 -3.62 -3.88 -13.55
N LEU A 184 -2.75 -2.88 -13.77
CA LEU A 184 -1.98 -2.72 -15.00
C LEU A 184 -1.14 -3.95 -15.34
N LEU A 185 -0.62 -4.65 -14.33
CA LEU A 185 0.16 -5.86 -14.54
C LEU A 185 -0.64 -6.97 -15.21
N GLY A 186 -1.90 -7.15 -14.81
CA GLY A 186 -2.84 -8.09 -15.43
C GLY A 186 -3.29 -7.64 -16.81
N GLU A 187 -3.56 -6.34 -16.97
CA GLU A 187 -4.02 -5.75 -18.24
C GLU A 187 -2.97 -5.80 -19.35
N THR A 188 -1.69 -5.62 -18.98
CA THR A 188 -0.56 -5.60 -19.93
C THR A 188 0.08 -6.97 -20.16
N THR A 189 -0.18 -7.95 -19.30
CA THR A 189 0.38 -9.30 -19.43
C THR A 189 -0.66 -10.24 -20.04
N ALA A 190 -0.67 -10.33 -21.38
CA ALA A 190 -1.67 -11.12 -22.11
C ALA A 190 -1.76 -12.55 -21.56
N LYS A 191 -2.99 -13.02 -21.29
CA LYS A 191 -3.32 -14.36 -20.74
C LYS A 191 -2.90 -14.61 -19.30
N LEU A 192 -2.44 -13.60 -18.56
CA LEU A 192 -2.30 -13.70 -17.10
C LEU A 192 -3.68 -13.54 -16.46
N LYS A 193 -4.16 -14.59 -15.78
CA LYS A 193 -5.40 -14.54 -15.00
C LYS A 193 -5.17 -13.74 -13.71
N THR A 194 -6.06 -12.81 -13.45
CA THR A 194 -6.22 -12.13 -12.17
C THR A 194 -7.64 -12.35 -11.64
N HIS A 195 -7.84 -12.16 -10.35
CA HIS A 195 -9.15 -12.10 -9.70
C HIS A 195 -9.25 -10.82 -8.86
N ASN A 196 -10.40 -10.61 -8.19
CA ASN A 196 -10.71 -9.51 -7.25
C ASN A 196 -9.64 -8.41 -7.15
N TRP A 197 -9.89 -7.25 -7.77
CA TRP A 197 -9.04 -6.07 -7.64
C TRP A 197 -7.60 -6.23 -8.18
N GLY A 198 -7.36 -7.21 -9.05
CA GLY A 198 -6.07 -7.37 -9.75
C GLY A 198 -5.11 -8.40 -9.12
N LEU A 199 -5.55 -9.14 -8.10
CA LEU A 199 -4.77 -10.23 -7.51
C LEU A 199 -4.44 -11.30 -8.53
N ILE A 200 -3.18 -11.66 -8.66
CA ILE A 200 -2.70 -12.66 -9.61
C ILE A 200 -3.18 -14.04 -9.16
N VAL A 201 -3.81 -14.78 -10.07
CA VAL A 201 -4.14 -16.18 -9.80
C VAL A 201 -2.87 -17.03 -9.90
N ALA A 202 -2.38 -17.50 -8.76
CA ALA A 202 -1.24 -18.39 -8.66
C ALA A 202 -1.55 -19.58 -7.73
N ASP A 203 -0.93 -20.72 -8.02
CA ASP A 203 -0.98 -21.90 -7.17
C ASP A 203 -0.17 -21.68 -5.88
N GLU A 204 -0.76 -21.89 -4.71
CA GLU A 204 -0.14 -21.55 -3.41
C GLU A 204 1.09 -22.42 -3.06
N GLU A 205 1.17 -23.62 -3.62
CA GLU A 205 2.27 -24.55 -3.35
C GLU A 205 3.45 -24.39 -4.32
N THR A 206 3.21 -23.85 -5.51
CA THR A 206 4.22 -23.76 -6.57
C THR A 206 4.47 -22.34 -7.08
N GLY A 207 3.61 -21.38 -6.74
CA GLY A 207 3.63 -20.02 -7.29
C GLY A 207 3.33 -19.96 -8.79
N ARG A 208 2.91 -21.06 -9.43
CA ARG A 208 2.64 -21.09 -10.88
C ARG A 208 1.40 -20.29 -11.21
N THR A 209 1.51 -19.41 -12.21
CA THR A 209 0.36 -18.67 -12.72
C THR A 209 -0.28 -19.40 -13.92
N SER A 210 -1.35 -18.81 -14.46
CA SER A 210 -1.94 -19.22 -15.76
C SER A 210 -0.97 -19.19 -16.96
N ARG A 211 0.21 -18.58 -16.83
CA ARG A 211 1.27 -18.60 -17.85
C ARG A 211 2.46 -19.39 -17.35
N THR A 212 2.87 -20.40 -18.11
CA THR A 212 3.91 -21.38 -17.71
C THR A 212 5.26 -20.76 -17.34
N GLN A 213 5.62 -19.61 -17.91
CA GLN A 213 6.90 -18.93 -17.67
C GLN A 213 6.84 -17.93 -16.52
N ILE A 214 5.66 -17.69 -15.96
CA ILE A 214 5.40 -16.63 -14.98
C ILE A 214 4.96 -17.25 -13.67
N PHE A 215 5.64 -16.83 -12.61
CA PHE A 215 5.39 -17.24 -11.24
C PHE A 215 5.05 -16.01 -10.40
N ALA A 216 4.27 -16.16 -9.35
CA ALA A 216 3.91 -15.06 -8.45
C ALA A 216 3.77 -15.57 -7.00
N ALA A 217 4.10 -14.72 -6.04
CA ALA A 217 3.85 -14.95 -4.62
C ALA A 217 3.93 -13.63 -3.84
N GLY A 218 3.28 -13.61 -2.68
CA GLY A 218 3.20 -12.45 -1.79
C GLY A 218 1.89 -11.69 -1.94
N ASP A 219 1.89 -10.41 -1.54
CA ASP A 219 0.66 -9.62 -1.43
C ASP A 219 -0.05 -9.37 -2.76
N ASN A 220 0.66 -9.51 -3.89
CA ASN A 220 0.06 -9.45 -5.21
C ASN A 220 -0.75 -10.72 -5.59
N VAL A 221 -0.70 -11.76 -4.76
CA VAL A 221 -1.49 -13.00 -4.89
C VAL A 221 -2.54 -13.08 -3.79
N HIS A 222 -2.16 -12.82 -2.53
CA HIS A 222 -3.04 -13.06 -1.37
C HIS A 222 -3.73 -11.79 -0.84
N GLY A 223 -3.29 -10.60 -1.27
CA GLY A 223 -3.59 -9.34 -0.61
C GLY A 223 -2.62 -9.05 0.53
N ALA A 224 -2.70 -7.85 1.12
CA ALA A 224 -1.78 -7.43 2.18
C ALA A 224 -1.81 -8.39 3.38
N ASP A 225 -0.65 -8.95 3.71
CA ASP A 225 -0.44 -9.91 4.81
C ASP A 225 0.97 -9.76 5.41
N LEU A 226 1.37 -10.69 6.28
CA LEU A 226 2.66 -10.70 6.96
C LEU A 226 3.84 -11.00 6.00
N VAL A 227 4.98 -10.39 6.30
CA VAL A 227 6.27 -10.62 5.59
C VAL A 227 6.62 -12.11 5.51
N VAL A 228 6.34 -12.88 6.58
CA VAL A 228 6.63 -14.32 6.60
C VAL A 228 5.82 -15.10 5.57
N THR A 229 4.56 -14.71 5.33
CA THR A 229 3.70 -15.35 4.32
C THR A 229 4.27 -15.11 2.93
N ALA A 230 4.67 -13.88 2.63
CA ALA A 230 5.32 -13.53 1.37
C ALA A 230 6.64 -14.31 1.17
N MET A 231 7.47 -14.41 2.20
CA MET A 231 8.71 -15.19 2.15
C MET A 231 8.47 -16.69 1.89
N ILE A 232 7.48 -17.29 2.55
CA ILE A 232 7.13 -18.70 2.35
C ILE A 232 6.69 -18.93 0.90
N GLY A 233 5.79 -18.10 0.38
CA GLY A 233 5.33 -18.19 -1.00
C GLY A 233 6.48 -18.02 -2.01
N ALA A 234 7.36 -17.04 -1.80
CA ALA A 234 8.52 -16.83 -2.67
C ALA A 234 9.49 -18.02 -2.68
N ARG A 235 9.72 -18.68 -1.54
CA ARG A 235 10.57 -19.89 -1.47
C ARG A 235 9.97 -21.06 -2.25
N LYS A 236 8.64 -21.23 -2.20
CA LYS A 236 7.92 -22.25 -2.99
C LYS A 236 7.99 -21.96 -4.49
N ALA A 237 7.77 -20.71 -4.88
CA ALA A 237 7.90 -20.25 -6.26
C ALA A 237 9.32 -20.47 -6.81
N ALA A 238 10.36 -20.13 -6.04
CA ALA A 238 11.76 -20.31 -6.43
C ALA A 238 12.10 -21.78 -6.76
N ARG A 239 11.61 -22.73 -5.97
CA ARG A 239 11.78 -24.17 -6.25
C ARG A 239 11.11 -24.57 -7.57
N SER A 240 9.90 -24.07 -7.80
CA SER A 240 9.14 -24.38 -9.01
C SER A 240 9.73 -23.72 -10.27
N ILE A 241 10.38 -22.56 -10.12
CA ILE A 241 11.17 -21.90 -11.16
C ILE A 241 12.41 -22.76 -11.49
N ASP A 242 13.16 -23.24 -10.49
CA ASP A 242 14.32 -24.13 -10.71
C ASP A 242 13.92 -25.39 -11.49
N GLU A 243 12.84 -26.06 -11.06
CA GLU A 243 12.28 -27.22 -11.78
C GLU A 243 11.89 -26.90 -13.22
N TYR A 244 11.27 -25.74 -13.44
CA TYR A 244 10.88 -25.29 -14.76
C TYR A 244 12.12 -25.07 -15.65
N LEU A 245 13.11 -24.32 -15.16
CA LEU A 245 14.33 -23.99 -15.92
C LEU A 245 15.13 -25.24 -16.30
N ARG A 246 15.16 -26.28 -15.44
CA ARG A 246 15.80 -27.57 -15.78
C ARG A 246 15.16 -28.28 -16.98
N ARG A 247 13.89 -28.00 -17.28
CA ARG A 247 13.14 -28.60 -18.40
C ARG A 247 13.17 -27.73 -19.66
N VAL A 248 13.50 -26.45 -19.54
CA VAL A 248 13.64 -25.55 -20.69
C VAL A 248 14.96 -25.85 -21.41
N LYS A 249 14.91 -26.08 -22.72
CA LYS A 249 16.13 -26.23 -23.51
C LYS A 249 16.91 -24.90 -23.49
N PRO A 250 18.24 -24.91 -23.27
CA PRO A 250 19.02 -23.68 -23.28
C PRO A 250 18.82 -22.96 -24.62
N ARG A 251 18.36 -21.70 -24.56
CA ARG A 251 18.32 -20.84 -25.75
C ARG A 251 19.77 -20.64 -26.21
N ARG A 252 20.08 -20.93 -27.48
CA ARG A 252 21.37 -20.56 -28.08
C ARG A 252 21.60 -19.08 -27.80
N ALA A 253 22.72 -18.73 -27.17
CA ALA A 253 23.04 -17.37 -26.79
C ALA A 253 22.88 -16.43 -28.00
N ARG A 254 21.84 -15.60 -28.00
CA ARG A 254 21.78 -14.47 -28.92
C ARG A 254 22.83 -13.47 -28.45
N ALA A 255 23.71 -13.05 -29.35
CA ALA A 255 24.68 -11.99 -29.06
C ALA A 255 23.92 -10.80 -28.46
N ARG A 256 24.20 -10.50 -27.18
CA ARG A 256 23.65 -9.31 -26.52
C ARG A 256 24.07 -8.11 -27.35
N LYS A 257 23.11 -7.38 -27.96
CA LYS A 257 23.41 -6.06 -28.51
C LYS A 257 23.91 -5.20 -27.34
N PRO A 258 25.04 -4.50 -27.46
CA PRO A 258 25.51 -3.64 -26.39
C PRO A 258 24.41 -2.62 -26.06
N ALA A 259 24.10 -2.47 -24.78
CA ALA A 259 23.23 -1.41 -24.29
C ALA A 259 23.75 -0.07 -24.84
N ARG A 260 22.85 0.76 -25.39
CA ARG A 260 23.21 2.12 -25.79
C ARG A 260 23.82 2.81 -24.57
N ARG A 261 25.12 3.05 -24.61
CA ARG A 261 25.75 4.02 -23.70
C ARG A 261 25.15 5.36 -24.06
N GLU A 262 24.35 5.93 -23.16
CA GLU A 262 24.12 7.36 -23.17
C GLU A 262 25.49 8.02 -23.04
N SER A 263 25.83 8.81 -24.05
CA SER A 263 27.08 9.55 -24.10
C SER A 263 27.08 10.51 -22.92
N ALA A 264 27.93 10.23 -21.92
CA ALA A 264 28.27 11.20 -20.89
C ALA A 264 28.80 12.46 -21.60
N MET A 265 28.04 13.55 -21.52
CA MET A 265 28.47 14.89 -21.89
C MET A 265 29.71 15.21 -21.05
N SER A 266 30.86 15.27 -21.72
CA SER A 266 32.10 15.79 -21.16
C SER A 266 31.90 17.28 -20.83
N LEU A 267 31.75 17.59 -19.55
CA LEU A 267 31.99 18.94 -19.03
C LEU A 267 33.51 19.10 -18.88
N ALA A 268 34.15 19.56 -19.95
CA ALA A 268 35.49 20.10 -19.88
C ALA A 268 35.42 21.45 -19.14
N VAL A 269 36.01 21.51 -17.94
CA VAL A 269 36.29 22.76 -17.24
C VAL A 269 37.47 23.43 -17.94
N PRO A 270 37.35 24.67 -18.47
CA PRO A 270 38.49 25.38 -18.99
C PRO A 270 39.32 25.91 -17.81
N THR A 271 40.55 25.43 -17.70
CA THR A 271 41.58 26.09 -16.92
C THR A 271 42.02 27.34 -17.68
N GLN A 272 41.85 28.52 -17.09
CA GLN A 272 42.57 29.72 -17.54
C GLN A 272 43.39 30.28 -16.38
N GLN A 273 44.59 30.69 -16.78
CA GLN A 273 45.66 31.34 -16.03
C GLN A 273 45.26 32.73 -15.55
#